data_AF-A0A8J3GT87-F1
#
_entry.id   AF-A0A8J3GT87-F1
#
_cell.length_a   1.000
_cell.length_b   1.000
_cell.length_c   1.000
_cell.angle_alpha   90.00
_cell.angle_beta   90.00
_cell.angle_gamma   90.00
#
_symmetry.space_group_name_H-M   'P 1'
#
loop_
_entity.id
_entity.type
_entity.pdbx_description
1 polymer ?
#
loop_
_entity_poly.entity_id
_entity_poly.type
_entity_poly.pdbx_seq_one_letter_code
_entity_poly.pdbx_strand_id
1 'polypeptide(L)'
;MGILDRISALITGFGHPTVREVRMARGAAVLRWRKAFRDQPELAEDLIRLSGLLAVQPHILTEGIPTGIAPVDPHAVMFERGQQQLAKVLLSLGGITPYELTQLMEKPDEA
;
A
#
# COMPACT_ATOMS: atom_id res chain seq x y z
N MET A 1 0.79 32.21 -9.99
CA MET A 1 1.93 31.38 -9.57
C MET A 1 1.44 29.93 -9.51
N GLY A 2 1.89 29.10 -10.44
CA GLY A 2 1.30 27.77 -10.68
C GLY A 2 1.83 26.69 -9.74
N ILE A 3 1.13 25.55 -9.68
CA ILE A 3 1.59 24.37 -8.90
C ILE A 3 2.94 23.85 -9.43
N LEU A 4 3.19 24.04 -10.73
CA LEU A 4 4.44 23.66 -11.40
C LEU A 4 5.62 24.54 -10.96
N ASP A 5 5.41 25.84 -10.69
CA ASP A 5 6.46 26.73 -10.16
C ASP A 5 6.90 26.30 -8.76
N ARG A 6 5.95 25.81 -7.95
CA ARG A 6 6.22 25.32 -6.59
C ARG A 6 6.99 23.99 -6.61
N ILE A 7 6.65 23.10 -7.55
CA ILE A 7 7.38 21.85 -7.76
C ILE A 7 8.80 22.14 -8.25
N SER A 8 8.97 23.06 -9.21
CA SER A 8 10.30 23.51 -9.65
C SER A 8 11.11 24.13 -8.52
N ALA A 9 10.51 24.94 -7.65
CA ALA A 9 11.19 25.52 -6.49
C ALA A 9 11.63 24.47 -5.47
N LEU A 10 10.80 23.45 -5.22
CA LEU A 10 11.15 22.31 -4.37
C LEU A 10 12.29 21.46 -4.95
N ILE A 11 12.24 21.17 -6.26
CA ILE A 11 13.28 20.41 -6.96
C ILE A 11 14.61 21.19 -6.98
N THR A 12 14.56 22.51 -7.14
CA THR A 12 15.76 23.37 -7.17
C THR A 12 16.35 23.56 -5.77
N GLY A 13 15.50 23.60 -4.73
CA GLY A 13 15.94 23.81 -3.34
C GLY A 13 16.57 22.59 -2.66
N PHE A 14 16.23 21.38 -3.09
CA PHE A 14 16.73 20.13 -2.47
C PHE A 14 17.86 19.45 -3.25
N GLY A 15 18.16 19.90 -4.47
CA GLY A 15 19.07 19.21 -5.37
C GLY A 15 18.47 17.91 -5.92
N HIS A 16 18.88 17.50 -7.12
CA HIS A 16 18.48 16.20 -7.66
C HIS A 16 19.31 15.12 -6.97
N PRO A 17 18.72 14.25 -6.14
CA PRO A 17 19.47 13.15 -5.57
C PRO A 17 19.98 12.28 -6.73
N THR A 18 21.26 11.96 -6.68
CA THR A 18 21.86 11.07 -7.67
C THR A 18 21.18 9.71 -7.60
N VAL A 19 21.17 8.98 -8.72
CA VAL A 19 20.65 7.60 -8.78
C VAL A 19 21.30 6.71 -7.70
N ARG A 20 22.56 6.99 -7.37
CA ARG A 20 23.30 6.31 -6.31
C ARG A 20 22.72 6.60 -4.92
N GLU A 21 22.44 7.86 -4.60
CA GLU A 21 21.84 8.25 -3.31
C GLU A 21 20.45 7.65 -3.12
N VAL A 22 19.61 7.68 -4.17
CA VAL A 22 18.29 7.04 -4.13
C VAL A 22 18.41 5.53 -3.90
N ARG A 23 19.36 4.86 -4.56
CA ARG A 23 19.59 3.42 -4.38
C ARG A 23 20.06 3.08 -2.97
N MET A 24 20.98 3.87 -2.41
CA MET A 24 21.45 3.69 -1.03
C MET A 24 20.34 3.90 -0.01
N ALA A 25 19.53 4.95 -0.17
CA ALA A 25 18.39 5.23 0.70
C ALA A 25 17.36 4.08 0.66
N ARG A 26 17.07 3.55 -0.53
CA ARG A 26 16.20 2.37 -0.70
C ARG A 26 16.77 1.14 -0.01
N GLY A 27 18.06 0.84 -0.19
CA GLY A 27 18.73 -0.28 0.48
C GLY A 27 18.66 -0.18 2.01
N ALA A 28 18.91 1.02 2.55
CA ALA A 28 18.80 1.28 3.99
C ALA A 28 17.36 1.08 4.50
N ALA A 29 16.35 1.51 3.73
CA ALA A 29 14.96 1.29 4.08
C ALA A 29 14.59 -0.20 4.11
N VAL A 30 15.00 -0.97 3.10
CA VAL A 30 14.81 -2.43 3.06
C VAL A 30 15.39 -3.09 4.30
N LEU A 31 16.64 -2.76 4.66
CA LEU A 31 17.29 -3.38 5.82
C LEU A 31 16.54 -3.08 7.14
N ARG A 32 16.06 -1.85 7.33
CA ARG A 32 15.28 -1.48 8.52
C ARG A 32 13.96 -2.23 8.60
N TRP A 33 13.21 -2.29 7.50
CA TRP A 33 11.91 -2.96 7.46
C TRP A 33 12.03 -4.48 7.59
N ARG A 34 13.03 -5.11 6.93
CA ARG A 34 13.33 -6.53 7.14
C ARG A 34 13.73 -6.85 8.56
N LYS A 35 14.45 -5.95 9.24
CA LYS A 35 14.76 -6.11 10.66
C LYS A 35 13.48 -6.01 11.50
N ALA A 36 12.66 -4.99 11.28
CA ALA A 36 11.40 -4.81 12.02
C ALA A 36 10.47 -6.02 11.90
N PHE A 37 10.30 -6.58 10.70
CA PHE A 37 9.47 -7.77 10.47
C PHE A 37 10.03 -9.04 11.11
N ARG A 38 11.36 -9.15 11.23
CA ARG A 38 12.00 -10.27 11.92
C ARG A 38 11.83 -10.16 13.43
N ASP A 39 11.97 -8.95 13.97
CA ASP A 39 11.86 -8.67 15.40
C ASP A 39 10.38 -8.71 15.86
N GLN A 40 9.44 -8.37 14.96
CA GLN A 40 7.99 -8.37 15.19
C GLN A 40 7.24 -8.96 13.98
N PRO A 41 7.06 -10.30 13.91
CA PRO A 41 6.38 -10.95 12.79
C PRO A 41 4.91 -10.52 12.62
N GLU A 42 4.23 -10.22 13.73
CA GLU A 42 2.83 -9.76 13.79
C GLU A 42 2.59 -8.47 12.98
N LEU A 43 3.65 -7.68 12.75
CA LEU A 43 3.58 -6.40 12.05
C LEU A 43 3.04 -6.54 10.63
N ALA A 44 3.30 -7.68 9.97
CA ALA A 44 2.76 -7.97 8.66
C ALA A 44 1.23 -8.10 8.70
N GLU A 45 0.71 -8.79 9.71
CA GLU A 45 -0.73 -9.00 9.89
C GLU A 45 -1.42 -7.68 10.24
N ASP A 46 -0.83 -6.89 11.15
CA ASP A 46 -1.38 -5.58 11.51
C ASP A 46 -1.43 -4.63 10.32
N LEU A 47 -0.42 -4.63 9.45
CA LEU A 47 -0.45 -3.85 8.21
C LEU A 47 -1.59 -4.27 7.28
N ILE A 48 -1.84 -5.57 7.15
CA ILE A 48 -2.93 -6.11 6.34
C ILE A 48 -4.29 -5.67 6.89
N ARG A 49 -4.48 -5.77 8.22
CA ARG A 49 -5.73 -5.37 8.90
C ARG A 49 -5.95 -3.86 8.78
N LEU A 50 -4.94 -3.05 9.10
CA LEU A 50 -5.06 -1.58 9.14
C LEU A 50 -5.27 -0.97 7.76
N SER A 51 -4.69 -1.55 6.72
CA SER A 51 -4.87 -1.01 5.36
C SER A 51 -6.12 -1.50 4.66
N GLY A 52 -6.90 -2.40 5.29
CA GLY A 52 -8.02 -3.08 4.63
C GLY A 52 -7.59 -3.79 3.34
N LEU A 53 -6.37 -4.35 3.30
CA LEU A 53 -5.81 -4.92 2.05
C LEU A 53 -6.66 -6.07 1.51
N LEU A 54 -7.25 -6.84 2.43
CA LEU A 54 -8.13 -7.99 2.16
C LEU A 54 -9.61 -7.65 2.39
N ALA A 55 -9.95 -6.37 2.59
CA ALA A 55 -11.33 -5.98 2.83
C ALA A 55 -12.15 -6.15 1.53
N VAL A 56 -13.27 -6.86 1.64
CA VAL A 56 -14.23 -7.00 0.53
C VAL A 56 -14.98 -5.68 0.37
N GLN A 57 -15.08 -5.20 -0.87
CA GLN A 57 -15.85 -3.99 -1.15
C GLN A 57 -17.34 -4.24 -0.85
N PRO A 58 -18.06 -3.32 -0.18
CA PRO A 58 -19.46 -3.51 0.14
C PRO A 58 -20.31 -3.52 -1.15
N HIS A 59 -21.17 -4.54 -1.27
CA HIS A 59 -22.10 -4.71 -2.38
C HIS A 59 -23.55 -4.45 -1.94
N ILE A 60 -24.36 -3.94 -2.85
CA ILE A 60 -25.82 -3.92 -2.71
C ILE A 60 -26.32 -5.32 -3.01
N LEU A 61 -27.01 -5.92 -2.04
CA LEU A 61 -27.70 -7.20 -2.21
C LEU A 61 -29.17 -6.94 -2.55
N THR A 62 -29.64 -7.50 -3.67
CA THR A 62 -31.08 -7.59 -4.00
C THR A 62 -31.45 -9.06 -3.99
N GLU A 63 -32.39 -9.46 -3.13
CA GLU A 63 -32.79 -10.86 -2.94
C GLU A 63 -31.61 -11.81 -2.58
N GLY A 64 -30.61 -11.29 -1.87
CA GLY A 64 -29.39 -12.02 -1.51
C GLY A 64 -28.36 -12.14 -2.64
N ILE A 65 -28.65 -11.60 -3.83
CA ILE A 65 -27.73 -11.58 -4.97
C ILE A 65 -27.02 -10.21 -5.03
N PRO A 66 -25.68 -10.17 -5.19
CA PRO A 66 -24.97 -8.93 -5.43
C PRO A 66 -25.42 -8.30 -6.76
N THR A 67 -26.12 -7.16 -6.70
CA THR A 67 -26.65 -6.46 -7.89
C THR A 67 -25.93 -5.16 -8.22
N GLY A 68 -25.01 -4.73 -7.36
CA GLY A 68 -24.23 -3.52 -7.59
C GLY A 68 -23.23 -3.27 -6.47
N ILE A 69 -22.36 -2.29 -6.69
CA ILE A 69 -21.46 -1.78 -5.65
C ILE A 69 -22.23 -0.74 -4.85
N ALA A 70 -22.09 -0.76 -3.52
CA ALA A 70 -22.71 0.27 -2.68
C ALA A 70 -22.24 1.66 -3.14
N PRO A 71 -23.06 2.73 -3.05
CA PRO A 71 -22.58 4.07 -3.37
C PRO A 71 -21.39 4.41 -2.46
N VAL A 72 -20.20 4.55 -3.05
CA VAL A 72 -18.97 4.90 -2.31
C VAL A 72 -18.56 6.32 -2.68
N ASP A 73 -18.18 7.10 -1.67
CA ASP A 73 -17.56 8.41 -1.85
C ASP A 73 -16.23 8.26 -2.63
N PRO A 74 -16.07 8.91 -3.80
CA PRO A 74 -14.83 8.86 -4.58
C PRO A 74 -13.57 9.26 -3.78
N HIS A 75 -13.70 10.17 -2.82
CA HIS A 75 -12.57 10.60 -1.98
C HIS A 75 -12.13 9.50 -1.02
N ALA A 76 -13.09 8.82 -0.40
CA ALA A 76 -12.83 7.66 0.46
C ALA A 76 -12.13 6.55 -0.32
N VAL A 77 -12.59 6.23 -1.54
CA VAL A 77 -11.95 5.22 -2.40
C VAL A 77 -10.49 5.56 -2.69
N MET A 78 -10.19 6.82 -2.99
CA MET A 78 -8.81 7.23 -3.30
C MET A 78 -7.91 7.14 -2.06
N PHE A 79 -8.45 7.51 -0.89
CA PHE A 79 -7.74 7.39 0.37
C PHE A 79 -7.42 5.93 0.72
N GLU A 80 -8.42 5.04 0.64
CA GLU A 80 -8.28 3.60 0.87
C GLU A 80 -7.26 2.97 -0.09
N ARG A 81 -7.34 3.30 -1.38
CA ARG A 81 -6.35 2.84 -2.37
C ARG A 81 -4.93 3.30 -2.04
N GLY A 82 -4.78 4.52 -1.54
CA GLY A 82 -3.49 5.05 -1.07
C GLY A 82 -2.93 4.24 0.10
N GLN A 83 -3.77 3.93 1.09
CA GLN A 83 -3.39 3.10 2.24
C GLN A 83 -2.99 1.68 1.81
N GLN A 84 -3.79 1.04 0.96
CA GLN A 84 -3.50 -0.30 0.44
C GLN A 84 -2.20 -0.32 -0.37
N GLN A 85 -1.94 0.70 -1.19
CA GLN A 85 -0.72 0.80 -1.97
C GLN A 85 0.51 0.97 -1.07
N LEU A 86 0.41 1.80 -0.03
CA LEU A 86 1.48 1.95 0.95
C LEU A 86 1.76 0.63 1.67
N ALA A 87 0.71 -0.09 2.11
CA ALA A 87 0.86 -1.38 2.77
C ALA A 87 1.59 -2.40 1.89
N LYS A 88 1.23 -2.51 0.59
CA LYS A 88 1.94 -3.39 -0.36
C LYS A 88 3.43 -3.05 -0.45
N VAL A 89 3.78 -1.77 -0.51
CA VAL A 89 5.18 -1.33 -0.51
C VAL A 89 5.88 -1.76 0.77
N LEU A 90 5.29 -1.52 1.94
CA LEU A 90 5.89 -1.88 3.23
C LEU A 90 6.06 -3.40 3.40
N LEU A 91 5.05 -4.19 3.01
CA LEU A 91 5.11 -5.66 3.02
C LEU A 91 6.22 -6.17 2.11
N SER A 92 6.39 -5.57 0.92
CA SER A 92 7.50 -5.90 0.02
C SER A 92 8.87 -5.56 0.59
N LEU A 93 9.00 -4.45 1.34
CA LEU A 93 10.24 -4.11 2.03
C LEU A 93 10.53 -5.07 3.18
N GLY A 94 9.49 -5.61 3.83
CA GLY A 94 9.58 -6.67 4.84
C GLY A 94 10.01 -8.02 4.28
N GLY A 95 9.90 -8.22 2.97
CA GLY A 95 10.27 -9.45 2.27
C GLY A 95 9.08 -10.29 1.81
N ILE A 96 7.85 -9.83 1.97
CA ILE A 96 6.65 -10.49 1.44
C ILE A 96 6.47 -10.03 -0.01
N THR A 97 6.63 -10.97 -0.94
CA THR A 97 6.56 -10.67 -2.37
C THR A 97 5.13 -10.34 -2.80
N PRO A 98 4.96 -9.56 -3.90
CA PRO A 98 3.65 -9.35 -4.50
C PRO A 98 2.94 -10.66 -4.86
N TYR A 99 3.69 -11.70 -5.22
CA TYR A 99 3.14 -13.02 -5.52
C TYR A 99 2.56 -13.70 -4.28
N GLU A 100 3.28 -13.69 -3.16
CA GLU A 100 2.77 -14.22 -1.88
C GLU A 100 1.54 -13.43 -1.40
N LEU A 101 1.49 -12.12 -1.63
CA LEU A 101 0.31 -11.31 -1.37
C LEU A 101 -0.87 -11.68 -2.27
N THR A 102 -0.63 -11.90 -3.56
CA THR A 102 -1.68 -12.36 -4.48
C THR A 102 -2.22 -13.74 -4.07
N GLN A 103 -1.36 -14.67 -3.66
CA GLN A 103 -1.77 -15.99 -3.14
C GLN A 103 -2.60 -15.89 -1.84
N LEU A 104 -2.33 -14.90 -0.99
CA LEU A 104 -3.15 -14.59 0.19
C LEU A 104 -4.53 -14.00 -0.19
N MET A 105 -4.59 -13.23 -1.28
CA MET A 105 -5.84 -12.63 -1.79
C MET A 105 -6.69 -13.63 -2.60
N GLU A 106 -6.08 -14.63 -3.22
CA GLU A 106 -6.73 -15.67 -4.03
C GLU A 106 -7.31 -16.83 -3.22
N LYS A 107 -7.13 -16.84 -1.89
CA LYS A 107 -7.75 -17.81 -0.97
C LYS A 107 -8.98 -17.27 -0.20
N PRO A 108 -10.04 -16.77 -0.83
CA PRO A 108 -11.36 -16.84 -0.23
C PRO A 108 -12.00 -18.19 -0.57
N ASP A 109 -12.49 -18.90 0.44
CA ASP A 109 -13.33 -20.11 0.36
C ASP A 109 -12.64 -21.48 0.17
N GLU A 110 -11.98 -21.97 1.22
CA GLU A 110 -12.00 -23.41 1.56
C GLU A 110 -12.11 -23.56 3.09
N ALA A 111 -13.34 -23.46 3.63
CA ALA A 111 -13.74 -23.98 4.93
C ALA A 111 -15.25 -24.19 4.99
#